data_AF-A0A7C1UGM5-F1
#
_entry.id   AF-A0A7C1UGM5-F1
#
_cell.length_a   1.000
_cell.length_b   1.000
_cell.length_c   1.000
_cell.angle_alpha   90.00
_cell.angle_beta   90.00
_cell.angle_gamma   90.00
#
_symmetry.space_group_name_H-M   'P 1'
#
loop_
_entity.id
_entity.type
_entity.pdbx_description
1 polymer ?
#
loop_
_entity_poly.entity_id
_entity_poly.type
_entity_poly.pdbx_seq_one_letter_code
_entity_poly.pdbx_strand_id
1 'polypeptide(L)' 'MSTIELPDDVAAALAAAAAERGMSVDELAAETISARFGPKRRTLSFVAAGRSRRSRGAAEAEQLLEEGGFGIDTADR' A
#
# COMPACT_ATOMS: atom_id res chain seq x y z
N MET A 1 -18.17 -5.56 -13.33
CA MET A 1 -18.67 -4.27 -13.84
C MET A 1 -19.66 -3.77 -12.80
N SER A 2 -19.33 -2.72 -12.07
CA SER A 2 -20.20 -2.17 -11.01
C SER A 2 -20.82 -0.90 -11.56
N THR A 3 -22.16 -0.85 -11.63
CA THR A 3 -22.91 0.35 -12.04
C THR A 3 -23.34 1.10 -10.79
N ILE A 4 -23.16 2.42 -10.77
CA ILE A 4 -23.53 3.29 -9.64
C ILE A 4 -24.43 4.38 -10.19
N GLU A 5 -25.60 4.54 -9.59
CA GLU A 5 -26.52 5.63 -9.90
C GLU A 5 -26.04 6.91 -9.19
N LEU A 6 -25.85 7.98 -9.97
CA LEU A 6 -25.45 9.29 -9.49
C LEU A 6 -26.63 10.26 -9.61
N PRO A 7 -26.78 11.18 -8.66
CA PRO A 7 -27.67 12.33 -8.84
C PRO A 7 -27.32 13.11 -10.13
N ASP A 8 -28.35 13.63 -10.82
CA ASP A 8 -28.22 14.28 -12.12
C ASP A 8 -27.27 15.50 -12.10
N ASP A 9 -27.27 16.25 -11.01
CA ASP A 9 -26.40 17.40 -10.78
C ASP A 9 -24.92 16.98 -10.69
N VAL A 10 -24.65 15.87 -10.00
CA VAL A 10 -23.30 15.31 -9.86
C VAL A 10 -22.82 14.73 -11.20
N ALA A 11 -23.70 14.06 -11.94
CA ALA A 11 -23.39 13.52 -13.26
C ALA A 11 -23.05 14.64 -14.26
N ALA A 12 -23.81 15.73 -14.26
CA ALA A 12 -23.55 16.90 -15.10
C ALA A 12 -22.22 17.57 -14.75
N ALA A 13 -21.92 17.74 -13.46
CA ALA A 13 -20.66 18.31 -13.00
C ALA A 13 -19.46 17.44 -13.40
N LEU A 14 -19.59 16.11 -13.29
CA LEU A 14 -18.54 15.17 -13.68
C LEU A 14 -18.28 15.20 -15.20
N ALA A 15 -19.35 15.24 -16.01
CA ALA A 15 -19.23 15.34 -17.46
C ALA A 15 -18.57 16.65 -17.91
N ALA A 16 -18.91 17.78 -17.28
CA ALA A 16 -18.28 19.07 -17.55
C ALA A 16 -16.78 19.04 -17.21
N ALA A 17 -16.43 18.53 -16.03
CA ALA A 17 -15.03 18.41 -15.60
C ALA A 17 -14.22 17.45 -16.49
N ALA A 18 -14.84 16.38 -16.99
CA ALA A 18 -14.22 15.45 -17.93
C ALA A 18 -13.94 16.14 -19.28
N ALA A 19 -14.90 16.93 -19.79
CA ALA A 19 -14.75 17.69 -21.01
C ALA A 19 -13.65 18.76 -20.93
N GLU A 20 -13.55 19.48 -19.80
CA GLU A 20 -12.48 20.47 -19.57
C GLU A 20 -11.07 19.84 -19.60
N ARG A 21 -10.95 18.59 -19.12
CA ARG A 21 -9.68 17.86 -19.07
C ARG A 21 -9.40 17.01 -20.31
N GLY A 22 -10.36 16.91 -21.23
CA GLY A 22 -10.28 16.04 -22.41
C GLY A 22 -10.21 14.55 -22.07
N MET A 23 -10.80 14.14 -20.94
CA MET A 23 -10.81 12.76 -20.44
C MET A 23 -12.19 12.13 -20.57
N SER A 24 -12.27 10.81 -20.50
CA SER A 24 -13.56 10.13 -20.38
C SER A 24 -14.13 10.28 -18.96
N VAL A 25 -15.45 10.23 -18.83
CA VAL A 25 -16.16 10.32 -17.54
C VAL A 25 -15.70 9.20 -16.59
N ASP A 26 -15.55 7.98 -17.12
CA ASP A 26 -15.10 6.81 -16.35
C ASP A 26 -13.66 6.96 -15.86
N GLU A 27 -12.77 7.51 -16.69
CA GLU A 27 -11.38 7.72 -16.35
C GLU A 27 -11.22 8.79 -15.27
N LEU A 28 -11.93 9.91 -15.39
CA LEU A 28 -11.94 10.96 -14.38
C LEU A 28 -12.54 10.45 -13.05
N ALA A 29 -13.61 9.65 -13.11
CA ALA A 29 -14.21 9.03 -11.93
C ALA A 29 -13.23 8.07 -11.23
N ALA A 30 -12.57 7.20 -12.00
CA ALA A 30 -11.59 6.25 -11.48
C ALA A 30 -10.37 6.95 -10.85
N GLU A 31 -9.86 8.02 -11.49
CA GLU A 31 -8.76 8.83 -10.95
C GLU A 31 -9.17 9.49 -9.64
N THR A 32 -10.36 10.11 -9.60
CA THR A 32 -10.86 10.82 -8.42
C THR A 32 -11.08 9.87 -7.24
N ILE A 33 -11.68 8.70 -7.49
CA ILE A 33 -11.88 7.66 -6.46
C ILE A 33 -10.53 7.14 -5.96
N SER A 34 -9.58 6.89 -6.88
CA SER A 34 -8.24 6.41 -6.52
C SER A 34 -7.45 7.45 -5.73
N ALA A 35 -7.56 8.74 -6.08
CA ALA A 35 -6.92 9.82 -5.32
C ALA A 35 -7.48 9.93 -3.90
N ARG A 36 -8.79 9.75 -3.73
CA ARG A 36 -9.48 9.91 -2.44
C ARG A 36 -9.39 8.68 -1.53
N PHE A 37 -9.54 7.50 -2.12
CA PHE A 37 -9.75 6.21 -1.44
C PHE A 37 -8.73 5.14 -1.84
N GLY A 38 -7.81 5.43 -2.75
CA GLY A 38 -6.76 4.51 -3.14
C GLY A 38 -5.89 4.08 -1.95
N PRO A 39 -5.03 3.07 -2.16
CA PRO A 39 -4.27 2.46 -1.08
C PRO A 39 -3.37 3.51 -0.41
N LYS A 40 -3.83 4.03 0.73
CA LYS A 40 -2.98 4.79 1.63
C LYS A 40 -1.90 3.83 2.08
N ARG A 41 -0.64 4.07 1.67
CA ARG A 41 0.51 3.36 2.24
C ARG A 41 0.56 3.71 3.73
N ARG A 42 -0.13 2.92 4.55
CA ARG A 42 -0.10 3.03 6.01
C ARG A 42 1.25 2.48 6.43
N THR A 43 2.25 3.36 6.48
CA THR A 43 3.52 3.04 7.14
C THR A 43 3.20 2.98 8.63
N LEU A 44 3.03 1.76 9.15
CA LEU A 44 2.89 1.55 10.57
C LEU A 44 4.22 1.97 11.22
N SER A 45 4.17 2.91 12.16
CA SER A 45 5.36 3.50 12.80
C SER A 45 6.26 2.46 13.46
N PHE A 46 5.71 1.30 13.81
CA PHE A 46 6.44 0.19 14.41
C PHE A 46 7.17 -0.71 13.39
N VAL A 47 6.85 -0.66 12.09
CA VAL A 47 7.52 -1.51 11.07
C VAL A 47 8.99 -1.11 10.91
N ALA A 48 9.36 0.11 11.27
CA ALA A 48 10.75 0.56 11.31
C ALA A 48 11.41 0.40 12.70
N ALA A 49 10.67 -0.01 13.74
CA ALA A 49 11.20 -0.07 15.11
C ALA A 49 12.33 -1.11 15.28
N GLY A 50 12.42 -2.09 14.37
CA GLY A 50 13.53 -3.07 14.33
C GLY A 50 14.63 -2.74 13.31
N ARG A 51 14.56 -1.61 12.59
CA ARG A 51 15.51 -1.29 11.51
C ARG A 51 16.81 -0.76 12.10
N SER A 52 17.73 -1.68 12.38
CA SER A 52 19.10 -1.36 12.76
C SER A 52 19.81 -0.60 11.63
N ARG A 53 20.61 0.44 11.97
CA ARG A 53 21.42 1.21 10.99
C ARG A 53 22.61 0.43 10.43
N ARG A 54 22.93 -0.73 11.01
CA ARG A 54 23.87 -1.68 10.41
C ARG A 54 23.05 -2.53 9.45
N SER A 55 23.49 -2.64 8.20
CA SER A 55 22.79 -3.32 7.10
C SER A 55 22.75 -4.84 7.28
N ARG A 56 22.40 -5.33 8.47
CA ARG A 56 22.09 -6.74 8.68
C ARG A 56 20.75 -7.00 8.04
N GLY A 57 20.81 -7.40 6.77
CA GLY A 57 19.65 -7.79 5.98
C GLY A 57 19.07 -9.11 6.48
N ALA A 58 17.87 -9.45 6.00
CA ALA A 58 17.22 -10.71 6.35
C ALA A 58 18.13 -11.92 6.10
N ALA A 59 18.87 -11.93 4.98
CA ALA A 59 19.80 -13.01 4.65
C ALA A 59 20.96 -13.17 5.67
N GLU A 60 21.48 -12.06 6.23
CA GLU A 60 22.52 -12.12 7.26
C GLU A 60 21.92 -12.57 8.60
N ALA A 61 20.64 -12.26 8.87
CA ALA A 61 19.94 -12.77 10.04
C ALA A 61 19.73 -14.29 9.95
N GLU A 62 19.31 -14.81 8.78
CA GLU A 62 19.19 -16.26 8.55
C GLU A 62 20.54 -16.97 8.77
N GLN A 63 21.62 -16.42 8.23
CA GLN A 63 22.97 -16.98 8.41
C GLN A 63 23.40 -16.99 9.88
N LEU A 64 23.11 -15.92 10.65
CA LEU A 64 23.41 -15.88 12.09
C LEU A 64 22.54 -16.84 12.92
N LEU A 65 21.33 -17.18 12.45
CA LEU A 65 20.49 -18.20 13.08
C LEU A 65 21.05 -19.60 12.82
N GLU A 66 21.53 -19.87 11.61
CA GLU A 66 22.17 -21.13 11.23
C GLU A 66 23.52 -21.34 11.93
N GLU A 67 24.37 -20.30 12.00
CA GLU A 67 25.72 -20.37 12.56
C GLU A 67 25.74 -20.18 14.09
N GLY A 68 24.85 -19.35 14.62
CA GLY A 68 24.88 -18.88 16.02
C GLY A 68 24.04 -19.68 17.00
N GLY A 69 23.33 -20.72 16.56
CA GLY A 69 22.55 -21.60 17.44
C GLY A 69 21.49 -20.86 18.25
N PHE A 70 20.87 -19.83 17.69
CA PHE A 70 19.86 -19.04 18.39
C PHE A 70 18.60 -19.88 18.58
N GLY A 71 18.33 -20.32 19.82
CA GLY A 71 17.13 -21.09 20.18
C GLY A 71 17.30 -22.62 20.25
N ILE A 72 18.53 -23.14 20.12
CA ILE A 72 18.81 -24.55 20.45
C ILE A 72 19.29 -24.59 21.90
N ASP A 73 18.42 -24.99 22.83
CA ASP A 73 18.84 -25.35 24.19
C ASP A 73 19.76 -26.57 24.08
N THR A 74 21.07 -26.37 24.20
CA THR A 74 22.09 -27.42 24.29
C THR A 74 22.08 -28.13 25.65
N ALA A 75 20.90 -28.25 26.28
CA ALA A 75 20.71 -28.87 27.58
C ALA A 75 20.46 -30.38 27.52
N ASP A 76 20.40 -31.00 26.33
CA ASP A 76 20.04 -32.42 26.19
C ASP A 76 20.93 -33.19 25.20
N ARG A 77 22.25 -33.10 25.39
CA ARG A 77 23.20 -34.05 24.76
C ARG A 77 24.35 -34.40 25.68
#